data_AF-A0A2R6IRL4-F1
#
_entry.id   AF-A0A2R6IRL4-F1
#
_cell.length_a   1.000
_cell.length_b   1.000
_cell.length_c   1.000
_cell.angle_alpha   90.00
_cell.angle_beta   90.00
_cell.angle_gamma   90.00
#
_symmetry.space_group_name_H-M   'P 1'
#
loop_
_entity.id
_entity.type
_entity.pdbx_description
1 polymer ?
#
loop_
_entity_poly.entity_id
_entity_poly.type
_entity_poly.pdbx_seq_one_letter_code
_entity_poly.pdbx_strand_id
1 'polypeptide(L)'
;MANHVPDRVLERIDAFGEGLLYGDPPDVAGELRTDLRVRIRATGDRTATCVYLTEHTRAPTTLRGRGSFVTTIVDAVDERLRTWGVEPPPAYRYVDTRDGTHRYEGELRLP
;
A
#
# COMPACT_ATOMS: atom_id res chain seq x y z
N MET A 1 15.02 16.33 2.29
CA MET A 1 13.78 16.13 3.06
C MET A 1 13.33 14.70 2.81
N ALA A 2 13.44 13.83 3.82
CA ALA A 2 13.01 12.44 3.69
C ALA A 2 11.48 12.40 3.69
N ASN A 3 10.88 11.98 2.58
CA ASN A 3 9.47 11.58 2.58
C ASN A 3 9.41 10.27 3.34
N HIS A 4 9.07 10.35 4.62
CA HIS A 4 9.18 9.26 5.57
C HIS A 4 7.88 8.45 5.62
N VAL A 5 7.97 7.15 5.39
CA VAL A 5 6.92 6.21 5.77
C VAL A 5 7.01 6.03 7.29
N PRO A 6 5.94 6.22 8.08
CA PRO A 6 6.02 6.06 9.53
C PRO A 6 6.51 4.66 9.93
N ASP A 7 7.40 4.58 10.93
CA ASP A 7 8.04 3.32 11.36
C ASP A 7 7.00 2.25 11.71
N ARG A 8 5.92 2.64 12.40
CA ARG A 8 4.77 1.78 12.72
C ARG A 8 4.16 1.06 11.50
N VAL A 9 4.24 1.65 10.30
CA VAL A 9 3.73 1.05 9.07
C VAL A 9 4.77 0.10 8.49
N LEU A 10 6.05 0.45 8.55
CA LEU A 10 7.15 -0.43 8.14
C LEU A 10 7.18 -1.70 8.99
N GLU A 11 7.07 -1.58 10.31
CA GLU A 11 6.99 -2.71 11.25
C GLU A 11 5.83 -3.65 10.93
N ARG A 12 4.67 -3.11 10.51
CA ARG A 12 3.52 -3.92 10.10
C ARG A 12 3.73 -4.60 8.76
N ILE A 13 4.40 -3.94 7.81
CA ILE A 13 4.79 -4.57 6.54
C ILE A 13 5.81 -5.70 6.82
N ASP A 14 6.69 -5.52 7.79
CA ASP A 14 7.63 -6.56 8.20
C ASP A 14 6.95 -7.75 8.86
N ALA A 15 6.02 -7.50 9.77
CA ALA A 15 5.21 -8.56 10.36
C ALA A 15 4.37 -9.30 9.31
N PHE A 16 3.85 -8.58 8.31
CA PHE A 16 3.17 -9.20 7.16
C PHE A 16 4.13 -10.09 6.36
N GLY A 17 5.31 -9.57 5.99
CA GLY A 17 6.33 -10.31 5.25
C GLY A 17 6.85 -11.54 6.00
N GLU A 18 7.08 -11.42 7.31
CA GLU A 18 7.45 -12.52 8.18
C GLU A 18 6.33 -13.57 8.26
N GLY A 19 5.08 -13.14 8.42
CA GLY A 19 3.92 -14.04 8.46
C GLY A 19 3.71 -14.83 7.16
N LEU A 20 4.17 -14.32 6.00
CA LEU A 20 4.17 -15.09 4.75
C LEU A 20 5.04 -16.35 4.84
N LEU A 21 6.14 -16.31 5.60
CA LEU A 21 7.03 -17.47 5.79
C LEU A 21 6.36 -18.58 6.60
N TYR A 22 5.40 -18.21 7.46
CA TYR A 22 4.69 -19.12 8.35
C TYR A 22 3.28 -19.48 7.84
N GLY A 23 2.85 -18.88 6.73
CA GLY A 23 1.53 -19.12 6.13
C GLY A 23 0.37 -18.42 6.83
N ASP A 24 0.64 -17.48 7.74
CA ASP A 24 -0.38 -16.69 8.45
C ASP A 24 0.01 -15.20 8.50
N PRO A 25 0.00 -14.50 7.34
CA PRO A 25 0.36 -13.09 7.27
C PRO A 25 -0.72 -12.20 7.90
N PRO A 26 -0.39 -11.38 8.92
CA PRO A 26 -1.36 -10.45 9.51
C PRO A 26 -1.75 -9.33 8.53
N ASP A 27 -3.00 -8.86 8.60
CA ASP A 27 -3.46 -7.70 7.83
C ASP A 27 -2.63 -6.44 8.17
N VAL A 28 -2.16 -5.73 7.15
CA VAL A 28 -1.52 -4.41 7.31
C VAL A 28 -2.60 -3.34 7.25
N ALA A 29 -2.61 -2.45 8.23
CA ALA A 29 -3.37 -1.21 8.18
C ALA A 29 -2.53 -0.10 8.80
N GLY A 30 -2.37 1.00 8.07
CA GLY A 30 -1.49 2.09 8.48
C GLY A 30 -1.89 3.42 7.89
N GLU A 31 -1.67 4.48 8.66
CA GLU A 31 -1.73 5.85 8.17
C GLU A 31 -0.31 6.31 7.84
N LEU A 32 -0.11 6.60 6.55
CA LEU A 32 1.15 7.07 5.97
C LEU A 32 1.29 8.58 6.11
N ARG A 33 0.15 9.28 6.01
CA ARG A 33 -0.02 10.72 6.21
C ARG A 33 -1.48 10.99 6.60
N THR A 34 -1.78 12.20 7.09
CA THR A 34 -3.14 12.65 7.46
C THR A 34 -4.21 12.31 6.42
N ASP A 35 -3.89 12.40 5.12
CA ASP A 35 -4.80 12.18 3.99
C ASP A 35 -4.46 10.92 3.18
N LEU A 36 -3.57 10.04 3.68
CA LEU A 36 -3.13 8.85 2.96
C LEU A 36 -2.99 7.66 3.90
N ARG A 37 -3.76 6.61 3.64
CA ARG A 37 -3.76 5.36 4.41
C ARG A 37 -3.51 4.19 3.46
N VAL A 38 -2.89 3.13 3.99
CA VAL A 38 -2.64 1.88 3.27
C VAL A 38 -3.27 0.72 4.03
N ARG A 39 -3.77 -0.25 3.29
CA ARG A 39 -4.23 -1.54 3.79
C ARG A 39 -3.72 -2.65 2.89
N ILE A 40 -3.21 -3.72 3.47
CA ILE A 40 -2.77 -4.91 2.74
C ILE A 40 -3.42 -6.12 3.40
N ARG A 41 -4.03 -6.98 2.60
CA ARG A 41 -4.64 -8.22 3.06
C ARG A 41 -4.29 -9.34 2.09
N ALA A 42 -3.81 -10.46 2.63
CA ALA A 42 -3.68 -11.69 1.84
C ALA A 42 -5.07 -12.17 1.38
N THR A 43 -5.22 -12.45 0.09
CA THR A 43 -6.49 -12.88 -0.51
C THR A 43 -6.42 -14.31 -1.06
N GLY A 44 -5.24 -14.90 -1.07
CA GLY A 44 -4.98 -16.30 -1.41
C GLY A 44 -3.51 -16.64 -1.16
N ASP A 45 -3.11 -17.85 -1.55
CA ASP A 45 -1.77 -18.38 -1.25
C ASP A 45 -0.63 -17.59 -1.92
N ARG A 46 -0.91 -16.88 -3.01
CA ARG A 46 0.11 -16.16 -3.81
C ARG A 46 -0.25 -14.71 -4.13
N THR A 47 -1.33 -14.20 -3.56
CA THR A 47 -1.84 -12.87 -3.87
C THR A 47 -2.30 -12.14 -2.63
N ALA A 48 -2.05 -10.85 -2.59
CA ALA A 48 -2.63 -9.94 -1.61
C ALA A 48 -3.21 -8.71 -2.30
N THR A 49 -4.26 -8.14 -1.73
CA THR A 49 -4.81 -6.86 -2.19
C THR A 49 -4.20 -5.74 -1.37
N CYS A 50 -3.64 -4.75 -2.05
CA CYS A 50 -3.17 -3.51 -1.45
C CYS A 50 -4.10 -2.37 -1.86
N VAL A 51 -4.60 -1.67 -0.85
CA VAL A 51 -5.57 -0.58 -0.98
C VAL A 51 -4.99 0.69 -0.37
N TYR A 52 -4.97 1.76 -1.13
CA TYR A 52 -4.71 3.09 -0.63
C TYR A 52 -5.99 3.90 -0.57
N LEU A 53 -6.15 4.66 0.51
CA LEU A 53 -7.28 5.55 0.74
C LEU A 53 -6.76 6.97 0.86
N THR A 54 -7.35 7.89 0.10
CA THR A 54 -6.95 9.30 0.13
C THR A 54 -8.10 10.29 0.06
N GLU A 55 -8.08 11.25 0.99
CA GLU A 55 -9.03 12.35 1.08
C GLU A 55 -8.51 13.53 0.25
N HIS A 56 -9.15 13.82 -0.89
CA HIS A 56 -8.73 14.93 -1.75
C HIS A 56 -9.90 15.43 -2.61
N THR A 57 -9.70 16.50 -3.36
CA THR A 57 -10.65 17.02 -4.36
C THR A 57 -10.49 16.45 -5.78
N ARG A 58 -9.39 15.74 -6.07
CA ARG A 58 -9.08 15.20 -7.42
C ARG A 58 -9.02 13.67 -7.36
N ALA A 59 -9.18 12.99 -8.48
CA ALA A 59 -9.05 11.53 -8.59
C ALA A 59 -8.31 11.15 -9.88
N PRO A 60 -6.97 11.29 -9.95
CA PRO A 60 -6.22 10.75 -11.08
C PRO A 60 -6.45 9.24 -11.18
N THR A 61 -6.31 8.69 -12.39
CA THR A 61 -6.56 7.26 -12.68
C THR A 61 -5.61 6.31 -11.95
N THR A 62 -4.44 6.79 -11.52
CA THR A 62 -3.47 6.06 -10.71
C THR A 62 -3.06 6.86 -9.48
N LEU A 63 -2.70 6.17 -8.41
CA LEU A 63 -2.28 6.81 -7.16
C LEU A 63 -1.03 7.69 -7.37
N ARG A 64 -0.05 7.22 -8.16
CA ARG A 64 1.17 7.99 -8.49
C ARG A 64 0.89 9.21 -9.39
N GLY A 65 -0.20 9.19 -10.15
CA GLY A 65 -0.68 10.36 -10.89
C GLY A 65 -1.10 11.53 -9.99
N ARG A 66 -1.13 11.33 -8.67
CA ARG A 66 -1.43 12.37 -7.66
C ARG A 66 -0.34 13.43 -7.54
N GLY A 67 0.92 13.04 -7.68
CA GLY A 67 2.07 13.94 -7.55
C GLY A 67 3.26 13.30 -6.84
N SER A 68 4.42 13.96 -6.95
CA SER A 68 5.72 13.44 -6.52
C SER A 68 5.77 12.98 -5.07
N PHE A 69 5.10 13.70 -4.15
CA PHE A 69 5.11 13.37 -2.74
C PHE A 69 4.44 12.02 -2.43
N VAL A 70 3.27 11.77 -3.02
CA VAL A 70 2.57 10.47 -2.88
C VAL A 70 3.37 9.38 -3.57
N THR A 71 3.95 9.65 -4.73
CA THR A 71 4.83 8.71 -5.42
C THR A 71 5.97 8.25 -4.53
N THR A 72 6.69 9.15 -3.86
CA THR A 72 7.80 8.73 -2.97
C THR A 72 7.34 7.85 -1.81
N ILE A 73 6.19 8.17 -1.18
CA ILE A 73 5.67 7.33 -0.08
C ILE A 73 5.31 5.94 -0.58
N VAL A 74 4.61 5.85 -1.71
CA VAL A 74 4.20 4.57 -2.31
C VAL A 74 5.42 3.78 -2.76
N ASP A 75 6.43 4.44 -3.32
CA ASP A 75 7.69 3.80 -3.72
C ASP A 75 8.43 3.24 -2.51
N ALA A 76 8.48 3.94 -1.38
CA ALA A 76 9.09 3.43 -0.15
C ALA A 76 8.33 2.22 0.43
N VAL A 77 7.00 2.21 0.39
CA VAL A 77 6.18 1.04 0.76
C VAL A 77 6.47 -0.14 -0.18
N ASP A 78 6.47 0.11 -1.48
CA ASP A 78 6.76 -0.90 -2.51
C ASP A 78 8.19 -1.46 -2.37
N GLU A 79 9.18 -0.62 -2.08
CA GLU A 79 10.56 -1.04 -1.79
C GLU A 79 10.61 -1.94 -0.55
N ARG A 80 9.89 -1.61 0.52
CA ARG A 80 9.82 -2.45 1.71
C ARG A 80 9.14 -3.79 1.44
N LEU A 81 8.06 -3.82 0.66
CA LEU A 81 7.41 -5.07 0.25
C LEU A 81 8.37 -5.95 -0.57
N ARG A 82 9.15 -5.35 -1.47
CA ARG A 82 10.15 -6.08 -2.28
C ARG A 82 11.25 -6.72 -1.43
N THR A 83 11.59 -6.19 -0.25
CA THR A 83 12.57 -6.85 0.62
C THR A 83 12.09 -8.20 1.14
N TRP A 84 10.78 -8.45 1.10
CA TRP A 84 10.14 -9.72 1.45
C TRP A 84 9.77 -10.58 0.22
N GLY A 85 10.23 -10.21 -0.97
CA GLY A 85 9.89 -10.92 -2.21
C GLY A 85 8.47 -10.63 -2.71
N VAL A 86 7.73 -9.73 -2.07
CA VAL A 86 6.40 -9.32 -2.51
C VAL A 86 6.53 -8.35 -3.67
N GLU A 87 5.88 -8.65 -4.79
CA GLU A 87 5.93 -7.82 -5.98
C GLU A 87 4.71 -6.88 -6.07
N PRO A 88 4.91 -5.56 -6.05
CA PRO A 88 3.84 -4.59 -6.22
C PRO A 88 3.29 -4.56 -7.66
N PRO A 89 2.03 -4.12 -7.85
CA PRO A 89 1.45 -3.93 -9.17
C PRO A 89 2.17 -2.79 -9.92
N PRO A 90 2.12 -2.78 -11.27
CA PRO A 90 2.66 -1.67 -12.06
C PRO A 90 1.95 -0.34 -11.75
N ALA A 91 0.70 -0.39 -11.27
CA ALA A 91 -0.03 0.78 -10.80
C ALA A 91 -1.15 0.40 -9.82
N TYR A 92 -1.31 1.22 -8.78
CA TYR A 92 -2.52 1.26 -7.96
C TYR A 92 -3.56 2.13 -8.66
N ARG A 93 -4.65 1.52 -9.13
CA ARG A 93 -5.67 2.18 -9.97
C ARG A 93 -6.83 2.66 -9.13
N TYR A 94 -7.37 3.81 -9.52
CA TYR A 94 -8.60 4.33 -8.92
C TYR A 94 -9.74 3.33 -9.13
N VAL A 95 -10.49 3.05 -8.06
CA VAL A 95 -11.64 2.14 -8.06
C VAL A 95 -12.93 2.91 -7.86
N ASP A 96 -13.05 3.62 -6.72
CA ASP A 96 -14.22 4.40 -6.39
C ASP A 96 -13.88 5.53 -5.40
N THR A 97 -14.88 6.36 -5.12
CA THR A 97 -14.84 7.36 -4.04
C THR A 97 -16.03 7.10 -3.14
N ARG A 98 -15.78 7.01 -1.83
CA ARG A 98 -16.81 6.89 -0.79
C ARG A 98 -16.59 7.96 0.25
N ASP A 99 -17.62 8.76 0.53
CA ASP A 99 -17.57 9.80 1.56
C ASP A 99 -16.37 10.75 1.41
N GLY A 100 -16.04 11.14 0.16
CA GLY A 100 -14.89 12.01 -0.16
C GLY A 100 -13.52 11.32 -0.11
N THR A 101 -13.46 10.03 0.21
CA THR A 101 -12.25 9.22 0.23
C THR A 101 -12.13 8.43 -1.06
N HIS A 102 -11.07 8.69 -1.83
CA HIS A 102 -10.74 7.92 -3.03
C HIS A 102 -10.04 6.63 -2.66
N ARG A 103 -10.46 5.54 -3.30
CA ARG A 103 -9.88 4.22 -3.15
C ARG A 103 -9.06 3.86 -4.37
N TYR A 104 -7.81 3.48 -4.13
CA TYR A 104 -6.89 2.97 -5.14
C TYR A 104 -6.50 1.55 -4.79
N GLU A 105 -6.57 0.63 -5.74
CA GLU A 105 -6.28 -0.78 -5.50
C GLU A 105 -5.24 -1.31 -6.47
N GLY A 106 -4.52 -2.33 -5.99
CA GLY A 106 -3.72 -3.17 -6.85
C GLY A 106 -3.36 -4.48 -6.16
N GLU A 107 -3.10 -5.49 -6.98
CA GLU A 107 -2.76 -6.83 -6.54
C GLU A 107 -1.25 -6.95 -6.37
N LEU A 108 -0.84 -7.43 -5.20
CA LEU A 108 0.53 -7.83 -4.88
C LEU A 108 0.70 -9.32 -5.20
N ARG A 109 1.84 -9.71 -5.76
CA ARG A 109 2.24 -11.11 -5.87
C ARG A 109 3.10 -11.49 -4.68
N LEU A 110 2.74 -12.56 -3.98
CA LEU A 110 3.48 -13.09 -2.84
C LEU A 110 4.55 -14.09 -3.34
N PRO A 111 5.66 -14.26 -2.60
CA PRO A 111 6.76 -15.17 -2.97
C PRO A 111 6.35 -16.64 -3.05
#